data_AF-C1L669-F1
#
_entry.id   AF-C1L669-F1
#
_cell.length_a   1.000
_cell.length_b   1.000
_cell.length_c   1.000
_cell.angle_alpha   90.00
_cell.angle_beta   90.00
_cell.angle_gamma   90.00
#
_symmetry.space_group_name_H-M   'P 1'
#
loop_
_entity.id
_entity.type
_entity.pdbx_description
1 polymer ?
#
loop_
_entity_poly.entity_id
_entity_poly.type
_entity_poly.pdbx_seq_one_letter_code
_entity_poly.pdbx_strand_id
1 'polypeptide(L)'
;MVSRTQQRPFHRRSNPLHTGPFVAQYPLDIILLEPNFVIPSNDQKLLQCLLDHHAKLIPSSDSQYALSNLSNRICEILDNIIVNPSIFESGQLDQVRSVGSFKLNTWLNGSCISDLTCVFRTLPTLEAVENLANFVRVQLTSNKSSTEYVNCKIGLESYGFSITSGDYVVQVLITTTPMNLNRINPDIHINSIAQKTALASIRHLRWAEENATHTTVKVLIRILKDFRRRFRGFSHMNSWLIDLLAHYVVMNNPSRQPLPLNHAFRRVLHLLASGFLLPNSTGLIDPCEQGNLRLHSLMSLTEQDEVCCTAQILLRILNHEGFSLLFTHNDIDDVSKGRLMEDSRKLTSDHSNIEWPEPVAMDSQITENGKMEIG
;
A
#
# COMPACT_ATOMS: atom_id res chain seq x y z
N MET A 1 -13.02 -26.36 -72.55
CA MET A 1 -12.04 -26.33 -71.43
C MET A 1 -12.19 -25.01 -70.69
N VAL A 2 -12.59 -25.12 -69.42
CA VAL A 2 -12.41 -24.18 -68.29
C VAL A 2 -12.92 -22.74 -68.45
N SER A 3 -14.08 -22.51 -67.83
CA SER A 3 -14.68 -21.21 -67.50
C SER A 3 -13.79 -20.38 -66.57
N ARG A 4 -13.50 -19.13 -66.95
CA ARG A 4 -12.83 -18.12 -66.13
C ARG A 4 -13.77 -17.59 -65.04
N THR A 5 -13.54 -18.00 -63.80
CA THR A 5 -14.16 -17.41 -62.61
C THR A 5 -13.39 -16.16 -62.19
N GLN A 6 -14.10 -15.03 -62.09
CA GLN A 6 -13.59 -13.75 -61.59
C GLN A 6 -13.13 -13.89 -60.13
N GLN A 7 -11.86 -13.55 -59.86
CA GLN A 7 -11.35 -13.40 -58.50
C GLN A 7 -11.89 -12.10 -57.89
N ARG A 8 -12.56 -12.21 -56.74
CA ARG A 8 -13.02 -11.08 -55.93
C ARG A 8 -11.82 -10.31 -55.35
N PRO A 9 -11.86 -8.97 -55.24
CA PRO A 9 -10.79 -8.22 -54.61
C PRO A 9 -10.73 -8.52 -53.11
N PHE A 10 -9.53 -8.75 -52.60
CA PHE A 10 -9.24 -8.83 -51.17
C PHE A 10 -9.61 -7.50 -50.49
N HIS A 11 -10.70 -7.48 -49.73
CA HIS A 11 -10.91 -6.44 -48.73
C HIS A 11 -9.81 -6.55 -47.67
N ARG A 12 -8.85 -5.62 -47.70
CA ARG A 12 -7.98 -5.36 -46.53
C ARG A 12 -8.89 -4.97 -45.38
N ARG A 13 -9.04 -5.86 -44.40
CA ARG A 13 -9.52 -5.49 -43.07
C ARG A 13 -8.55 -4.46 -42.52
N SER A 14 -9.01 -3.22 -42.39
CA SER A 14 -8.33 -2.19 -41.62
C SER A 14 -8.33 -2.64 -40.15
N ASN A 15 -7.22 -3.22 -39.70
CA ASN A 15 -6.93 -3.30 -38.27
C ASN A 15 -6.78 -1.86 -37.76
N PRO A 16 -7.52 -1.41 -36.73
CA PRO A 16 -7.13 -0.23 -35.98
C PRO A 16 -5.93 -0.62 -35.11
N LEU A 17 -4.74 -0.59 -35.72
CA LEU A 17 -3.47 -0.60 -35.01
C LEU A 17 -3.31 0.76 -34.32
N HIS A 18 -3.73 0.84 -33.06
CA HIS A 18 -3.24 1.87 -32.16
C HIS A 18 -2.50 1.21 -31.00
N THR A 19 -1.27 0.76 -31.26
CA THR A 19 -0.27 0.51 -30.23
C THR A 19 1.08 1.01 -30.75
N GLY A 20 1.23 2.33 -30.79
CA GLY A 20 2.55 2.93 -30.83
C GLY A 20 3.33 2.59 -29.55
N PRO A 21 4.66 2.82 -29.52
CA PRO A 21 5.43 2.62 -28.30
C PRO A 21 4.85 3.46 -27.16
N PHE A 22 4.89 2.92 -25.94
CA PHE A 22 4.49 3.65 -24.74
C PHE A 22 5.29 4.95 -24.64
N VAL A 23 4.60 6.09 -24.67
CA VAL A 23 5.22 7.41 -24.45
C VAL A 23 4.97 7.79 -23.01
N ALA A 24 6.02 7.71 -22.20
CA ALA A 24 6.03 8.12 -20.81
C ALA A 24 5.67 9.60 -20.68
N GLN A 25 4.58 9.90 -19.99
CA GLN A 25 4.24 11.26 -19.58
C GLN A 25 4.78 11.51 -18.17
N TYR A 26 5.45 12.64 -17.97
CA TYR A 26 5.96 13.07 -16.68
C TYR A 26 5.02 14.14 -16.12
N PRO A 27 4.24 13.82 -15.07
CA PRO A 27 3.34 14.80 -14.46
C PRO A 27 4.12 15.93 -13.81
N LEU A 28 3.42 17.04 -13.57
CA LEU A 28 4.03 18.26 -13.04
C LEU A 28 4.52 18.04 -11.61
N ASP A 29 5.84 18.05 -11.42
CA ASP A 29 6.48 18.01 -10.11
C ASP A 29 7.22 19.33 -9.85
N ILE A 30 6.59 20.20 -9.07
CA ILE A 30 7.10 21.56 -8.80
C ILE A 30 8.51 21.51 -8.20
N ILE A 31 8.80 20.53 -7.35
CA ILE A 31 10.11 20.38 -6.69
C ILE A 31 11.22 20.03 -7.69
N LEU A 32 10.91 19.28 -8.75
CA LEU A 32 11.90 18.97 -9.78
C LEU A 32 12.16 20.14 -10.74
N LEU A 33 11.28 21.16 -10.74
CA LEU A 33 11.37 22.35 -11.58
C LEU A 33 11.94 23.58 -10.86
N GLU A 34 12.28 23.47 -9.57
CA GLU A 34 12.95 24.53 -8.80
C GLU A 34 14.37 24.77 -9.36
N PRO A 35 14.57 25.88 -10.08
CA PRO A 35 14.60 27.19 -9.43
C PRO A 35 13.45 28.13 -9.81
N ASN A 36 12.51 27.71 -10.65
CA ASN A 36 11.55 28.63 -11.29
C ASN A 36 10.23 28.84 -10.55
N PHE A 37 9.96 28.09 -9.48
CA PHE A 37 8.71 28.18 -8.72
C PHE A 37 9.00 28.47 -7.25
N VAL A 38 8.32 29.47 -6.70
CA VAL A 38 8.45 29.87 -5.29
C VAL A 38 7.51 29.00 -4.45
N ILE A 39 8.04 28.09 -3.64
CA ILE A 39 7.27 27.47 -2.56
C ILE A 39 6.95 28.56 -1.51
N PRO A 40 5.71 28.66 -1.01
CA PRO A 40 5.34 29.64 0.02
C PRO A 40 6.34 29.62 1.19
N SER A 41 6.91 30.78 1.50
CA SER A 41 8.12 30.90 2.31
C SER A 41 7.95 30.58 3.81
N ASN A 42 6.73 30.37 4.30
CA ASN A 42 6.49 30.05 5.71
C ASN A 42 5.29 29.12 5.95
N ASP A 43 5.50 27.82 5.78
CA ASP A 43 4.53 26.74 6.08
C ASP A 43 4.67 26.20 7.53
N GLN A 44 5.11 27.02 8.49
CA GLN A 44 5.29 26.59 9.89
C GLN A 44 3.98 26.11 10.55
N LYS A 45 2.85 26.76 10.25
CA LYS A 45 1.53 26.33 10.76
C LYS A 45 1.19 24.91 10.29
N LEU A 46 1.43 24.63 9.00
CA LEU A 46 1.22 23.30 8.42
C LEU A 46 2.13 22.28 9.09
N LEU A 47 3.41 22.62 9.29
CA LEU A 47 4.35 21.74 9.99
C LEU A 47 3.86 21.38 11.40
N GLN A 48 3.41 22.37 12.17
CA GLN A 48 2.88 22.14 13.52
C GLN A 48 1.66 21.22 13.49
N CYS A 49 0.68 21.48 12.59
CA CYS A 49 -0.49 20.63 12.45
C CYS A 49 -0.13 19.18 12.08
N LEU A 50 0.86 18.98 11.19
CA LEU A 50 1.32 17.66 10.79
C LEU A 50 1.96 16.90 11.96
N LEU A 51 2.76 17.58 12.79
CA LEU A 51 3.39 16.99 13.96
C LEU A 51 2.37 16.66 15.06
N ASP A 52 1.43 17.57 15.32
CA ASP A 52 0.34 17.36 16.29
C ASP A 52 -0.57 16.20 15.88
N HIS A 53 -0.86 16.08 14.58
CA HIS A 53 -1.62 14.96 14.04
C HIS A 53 -0.83 13.66 14.13
N HIS A 54 0.44 13.67 13.71
CA HIS A 54 1.33 12.51 13.79
C HIS A 54 1.41 11.95 15.20
N ALA A 55 1.52 12.81 16.23
CA ALA A 55 1.56 12.38 17.63
C ALA A 55 0.33 11.53 18.04
N LYS A 56 -0.86 11.85 17.51
CA LYS A 56 -2.10 11.08 17.76
C LYS A 56 -2.12 9.73 17.05
N LEU A 57 -1.37 9.60 15.96
CA LEU A 57 -1.26 8.37 15.16
C LEU A 57 -0.26 7.37 15.73
N ILE A 58 0.59 7.76 16.68
CA ILE A 58 1.56 6.85 17.31
C ILE A 58 0.82 5.93 18.30
N PRO A 59 0.98 4.59 18.20
CA PRO A 59 0.43 3.68 19.20
C PRO A 59 1.04 3.94 20.59
N SER A 60 0.29 3.67 21.66
CA SER A 60 0.78 3.81 23.03
C SER A 60 2.00 2.91 23.32
N SER A 61 2.82 3.27 24.31
CA SER A 61 3.98 2.46 24.74
C SER A 61 3.57 1.03 25.10
N ASP A 62 2.42 0.89 25.77
CA ASP A 62 1.94 -0.40 26.26
C ASP A 62 1.51 -1.29 25.10
N SER A 63 0.84 -0.73 24.09
CA SER A 63 0.47 -1.46 22.88
C SER A 63 1.69 -1.85 22.04
N GLN A 64 2.69 -0.97 21.96
CA GLN A 64 3.96 -1.30 21.29
C GLN A 64 4.66 -2.47 22.00
N TYR A 65 4.74 -2.44 23.33
CA TYR A 65 5.37 -3.47 24.13
C TYR A 65 4.64 -4.82 24.01
N ALA A 66 3.31 -4.84 24.19
CA ALA A 66 2.50 -6.06 24.15
C ALA A 66 2.61 -6.78 22.81
N LEU A 67 2.44 -6.06 21.70
CA LEU A 67 2.51 -6.66 20.36
C LEU A 67 3.94 -7.00 19.95
N SER A 68 4.94 -6.23 20.39
CA SER A 68 6.35 -6.60 20.22
C SER A 68 6.68 -7.91 20.93
N ASN A 69 6.24 -8.08 22.18
CA ASN A 69 6.50 -9.31 22.92
C ASN A 69 5.84 -10.53 22.26
N LEU A 70 4.57 -10.40 21.86
CA LEU A 70 3.86 -11.48 21.18
C LEU A 70 4.55 -11.84 19.84
N SER A 71 4.88 -10.83 19.03
CA SER A 71 5.53 -11.02 17.73
C SER A 71 6.92 -11.64 17.87
N ASN A 72 7.73 -11.17 18.82
CA ASN A 72 9.07 -11.72 19.07
C ASN A 72 8.98 -13.15 19.58
N ARG A 73 8.03 -13.44 20.48
CA ARG A 73 7.82 -14.79 21.00
C ARG A 73 7.45 -15.79 19.91
N ILE A 74 6.58 -15.42 18.98
CA ILE A 74 6.23 -16.26 17.83
C ILE A 74 7.43 -16.43 16.90
N CYS A 75 8.20 -15.36 16.66
CA CYS A 75 9.43 -15.43 15.87
C CYS A 75 10.43 -16.42 16.47
N GLU A 76 10.68 -16.37 17.78
CA GLU A 76 11.56 -17.30 18.50
C GLU A 76 11.13 -18.76 18.34
N ILE A 77 9.82 -19.04 18.43
CA ILE A 77 9.28 -20.39 18.24
C ILE A 77 9.58 -20.88 16.82
N LEU A 78 9.35 -20.04 15.81
CA LEU A 78 9.59 -20.37 14.40
C LEU A 78 11.10 -20.50 14.10
N ASP A 79 11.95 -19.63 14.67
CA ASP A 79 13.41 -19.71 14.56
C ASP A 79 13.95 -21.01 15.17
N ASN A 80 13.40 -21.47 16.30
CA ASN A 80 13.79 -22.75 16.90
C ASN A 80 13.45 -23.93 15.98
N ILE A 81 12.33 -23.89 15.25
CA ILE A 81 11.99 -24.93 14.24
C ILE A 81 13.02 -24.92 13.10
N ILE A 82 13.47 -23.74 12.66
CA ILE A 82 14.48 -23.61 11.60
C ILE A 82 15.82 -24.19 12.05
N VAL A 83 16.24 -23.92 13.30
CA VAL A 83 17.51 -24.42 13.86
C VAL A 83 17.46 -25.91 14.20
N ASN A 84 16.30 -26.42 14.67
CA ASN A 84 16.10 -27.82 15.05
C ASN A 84 14.97 -28.47 14.24
N PRO A 85 15.19 -28.84 12.96
CA PRO A 85 14.11 -29.34 12.09
C PRO A 85 13.42 -30.61 12.58
N SER A 86 14.06 -31.40 13.44
CA SER A 86 13.48 -32.64 14.00
C SER A 86 12.27 -32.40 14.92
N ILE A 87 12.04 -31.17 15.39
CA ILE A 87 10.88 -30.85 16.25
C ILE A 87 9.57 -30.70 15.46
N PHE A 88 9.65 -30.57 14.13
CA PHE A 88 8.51 -30.37 13.24
C PHE A 88 8.66 -31.22 11.98
N GLU A 89 7.95 -32.35 11.94
CA GLU A 89 8.09 -33.34 10.86
C GLU A 89 7.26 -33.00 9.61
N SER A 90 6.22 -32.17 9.73
CA SER A 90 5.27 -31.88 8.65
C SER A 90 5.81 -30.91 7.58
N GLY A 91 7.03 -30.37 7.74
CA GLY A 91 7.64 -29.49 6.75
C GLY A 91 9.01 -28.99 7.18
N GLN A 92 9.72 -28.36 6.24
CA GLN A 92 11.01 -27.72 6.53
C GLN A 92 10.90 -26.23 6.33
N LEU A 93 11.14 -25.47 7.40
CA LEU A 93 11.21 -24.01 7.36
C LEU A 93 12.61 -23.56 6.95
N ASP A 94 12.66 -22.50 6.15
CA ASP A 94 13.91 -21.90 5.67
C ASP A 94 14.24 -20.61 6.42
N GLN A 95 13.25 -19.74 6.55
CA GLN A 95 13.40 -18.41 7.15
C GLN A 95 12.07 -17.93 7.73
N VAL A 96 12.14 -17.23 8.86
CA VAL A 96 11.07 -16.35 9.36
C VAL A 96 11.56 -14.92 9.41
N ARG A 97 10.68 -13.96 9.13
CA ARG A 97 11.00 -12.53 9.21
C ARG A 97 9.77 -11.70 9.56
N SER A 98 9.90 -10.79 10.52
CA SER A 98 8.91 -9.74 10.75
C SER A 98 8.93 -8.73 9.61
N VAL A 99 7.77 -8.40 9.05
CA VAL A 99 7.58 -7.57 7.86
C VAL A 99 6.48 -6.52 8.09
N GLY A 100 6.20 -5.72 7.06
CA GLY A 100 5.06 -4.81 7.05
C GLY A 100 5.22 -3.60 7.97
N SER A 101 4.08 -3.00 8.31
CA SER A 101 4.03 -1.72 9.03
C SER A 101 4.57 -1.81 10.45
N PHE A 102 4.43 -2.97 11.09
CA PHE A 102 4.99 -3.22 12.42
C PHE A 102 6.52 -3.14 12.39
N LYS A 103 7.17 -3.95 11.54
CA LYS A 103 8.63 -3.96 11.43
C LYS A 103 9.21 -2.61 11.04
N LEU A 104 8.53 -1.87 10.15
CA LEU A 104 8.97 -0.56 9.70
C LEU A 104 8.68 0.57 10.71
N ASN A 105 7.99 0.28 11.82
CA ASN A 105 7.49 1.26 12.76
C ASN A 105 6.67 2.36 12.05
N THR A 106 5.73 1.96 11.19
CA THR A 106 4.81 2.86 10.46
C THR A 106 3.35 2.48 10.64
N TRP A 107 3.04 1.58 11.56
CA TRP A 107 1.67 1.30 11.97
C TRP A 107 1.02 2.47 12.71
N LEU A 108 -0.31 2.47 12.74
CA LEU A 108 -1.12 3.53 13.32
C LEU A 108 -1.72 3.10 14.65
N ASN A 109 -1.99 4.06 15.52
CA ASN A 109 -2.76 3.84 16.75
C ASN A 109 -4.10 3.14 16.42
N GLY A 110 -4.49 2.19 17.29
CA GLY A 110 -5.61 1.27 17.05
C GLY A 110 -5.33 0.14 16.05
N SER A 111 -4.17 0.14 15.37
CA SER A 111 -3.75 -1.00 14.53
C SER A 111 -2.94 -1.96 15.40
N CYS A 112 -3.56 -3.05 15.79
CA CYS A 112 -2.94 -4.03 16.67
C CYS A 112 -2.47 -5.27 15.89
N ILE A 113 -1.91 -5.06 14.69
CA ILE A 113 -1.52 -6.14 13.77
C ILE A 113 -0.01 -6.12 13.49
N SER A 114 0.64 -7.27 13.63
CA SER A 114 2.03 -7.53 13.21
C SER A 114 2.07 -8.66 12.18
N ASP A 115 2.94 -8.52 11.17
CA ASP A 115 3.12 -9.51 10.11
C ASP A 115 4.46 -10.23 10.27
N LEU A 116 4.42 -11.56 10.22
CA LEU A 116 5.58 -12.43 10.14
C LEU A 116 5.48 -13.24 8.84
N THR A 117 6.47 -13.14 7.96
CA THR A 117 6.54 -14.04 6.80
C THR A 117 7.41 -15.24 7.14
N CYS A 118 6.87 -16.44 6.92
CA CYS A 118 7.57 -17.71 7.10
C CYS A 118 7.70 -18.44 5.75
N VAL A 119 8.94 -18.76 5.38
CA VAL A 119 9.30 -19.39 4.11
C VAL A 119 9.55 -20.87 4.33
N PHE A 120 8.81 -21.72 3.64
CA PHE A 120 9.04 -23.17 3.57
C PHE A 120 10.07 -23.50 2.49
N ARG A 121 10.94 -24.48 2.75
CA ARG A 121 11.79 -25.10 1.73
C ARG A 121 10.98 -25.99 0.78
N THR A 122 9.93 -26.61 1.32
CA THR A 122 8.99 -27.46 0.59
C THR A 122 7.75 -26.67 0.15
N LEU A 123 6.87 -27.30 -0.62
CA LEU A 123 5.56 -26.73 -0.95
C LEU A 123 4.69 -26.74 0.32
N PRO A 124 4.12 -25.61 0.76
CA PRO A 124 3.36 -25.52 1.99
C PRO A 124 1.96 -26.08 1.76
N THR A 125 1.74 -27.32 2.20
CA THR A 125 0.43 -27.95 2.19
C THR A 125 -0.48 -27.34 3.26
N LEU A 126 -1.80 -27.38 3.04
CA LEU A 126 -2.77 -26.91 4.04
C LEU A 126 -2.61 -27.65 5.37
N GLU A 127 -2.36 -28.95 5.31
CA GLU A 127 -2.08 -29.79 6.50
C GLU A 127 -0.79 -29.38 7.23
N ALA A 128 0.30 -29.10 6.50
CA ALA A 128 1.55 -28.67 7.13
C ALA A 128 1.39 -27.32 7.85
N VAL A 129 0.56 -26.43 7.30
CA VAL A 129 0.26 -25.11 7.88
C VAL A 129 -0.59 -25.26 9.14
N GLU A 130 -1.59 -26.14 9.11
CA GLU A 130 -2.41 -26.46 10.28
C GLU A 130 -1.57 -27.09 11.40
N ASN A 131 -0.66 -28.00 11.05
CA ASN A 131 0.26 -28.61 12.02
C ASN A 131 1.23 -27.58 12.60
N LEU A 132 1.75 -26.65 11.78
CA LEU A 132 2.60 -25.56 12.26
C LEU A 132 1.83 -24.62 13.21
N ALA A 133 0.60 -24.26 12.85
CA ALA A 133 -0.27 -23.42 13.67
C ALA A 133 -0.56 -24.08 15.02
N ASN A 134 -0.88 -25.38 15.04
CA ASN A 134 -1.07 -26.16 16.26
C ASN A 134 0.21 -26.28 17.09
N PHE A 135 1.37 -26.45 16.45
CA PHE A 135 2.65 -26.48 17.15
C PHE A 135 2.93 -25.16 17.87
N VAL A 136 2.73 -24.02 17.18
CA VAL A 136 2.88 -22.68 17.76
C VAL A 136 1.93 -22.50 18.95
N ARG A 137 0.65 -22.94 18.82
CA ARG A 137 -0.32 -22.92 19.92
C ARG A 137 0.19 -23.64 21.17
N VAL A 138 0.65 -24.88 20.99
CA VAL A 138 1.13 -25.72 22.10
C VAL A 138 2.34 -25.07 22.77
N GLN A 139 3.29 -24.53 22.00
CA GLN A 139 4.46 -23.84 22.55
C GLN A 139 4.08 -22.57 23.32
N LEU A 140 3.14 -21.77 22.82
CA LEU A 140 2.65 -20.57 23.51
C LEU A 140 1.95 -20.91 24.82
N THR A 141 1.12 -21.97 24.85
CA THR A 141 0.38 -22.40 26.05
C THR A 141 1.18 -23.24 27.04
N SER A 142 2.39 -23.69 26.67
CA SER A 142 3.22 -24.51 27.56
C SER A 142 3.66 -23.74 28.82
N ASN A 143 3.70 -24.42 29.97
CA ASN A 143 3.96 -23.87 31.32
C ASN A 143 5.29 -23.08 31.51
N LYS A 144 6.12 -22.95 30.48
CA LYS A 144 7.34 -22.11 30.47
C LYS A 144 7.08 -20.68 29.99
N SER A 145 5.88 -20.40 29.47
CA SER A 145 5.49 -19.09 28.98
C SER A 145 4.83 -18.27 30.09
N SER A 146 5.04 -16.95 30.07
CA SER A 146 4.33 -15.99 30.91
C SER A 146 2.82 -16.29 30.87
N THR A 147 2.13 -16.19 32.01
CA THR A 147 0.67 -16.38 32.15
C THR A 147 -0.18 -15.54 31.16
N GLU A 148 0.46 -14.59 30.49
CA GLU A 148 -0.07 -13.65 29.50
C GLU A 148 -0.54 -14.31 28.18
N TYR A 149 0.00 -15.46 27.78
CA TYR A 149 -0.33 -16.09 26.47
C TYR A 149 -1.31 -17.27 26.55
N VAL A 150 -1.85 -17.57 27.72
CA VAL A 150 -2.71 -18.75 27.96
C VAL A 150 -4.02 -18.70 27.14
N ASN A 151 -4.47 -17.51 26.74
CA ASN A 151 -5.74 -17.30 26.02
C ASN A 151 -5.57 -16.99 24.52
N CYS A 152 -4.44 -17.31 23.91
CA CYS A 152 -4.22 -17.05 22.48
C CYS A 152 -5.18 -17.90 21.63
N LYS A 153 -5.90 -17.27 20.70
CA LYS A 153 -6.72 -17.94 19.68
C LYS A 153 -5.92 -18.03 18.40
N ILE A 154 -6.03 -19.15 17.68
CA ILE A 154 -5.42 -19.31 16.36
C ILE A 154 -6.51 -19.51 15.32
N GLY A 155 -6.46 -18.70 14.25
CA GLY A 155 -7.32 -18.83 13.08
C GLY A 155 -6.49 -19.27 11.87
N LEU A 156 -6.97 -20.27 11.13
CA LEU A 156 -6.41 -20.62 9.82
C LEU A 156 -6.96 -19.66 8.78
N GLU A 157 -6.09 -19.15 7.93
CA GLU A 157 -6.41 -18.08 6.97
C GLU A 157 -5.88 -18.45 5.59
N SER A 158 -6.41 -17.81 4.55
CA SER A 158 -5.99 -18.06 3.15
C SER A 158 -4.51 -17.81 2.89
N TYR A 159 -3.83 -17.04 3.75
CA TYR A 159 -2.41 -16.72 3.67
C TYR A 159 -1.53 -17.54 4.63
N GLY A 160 -2.10 -18.39 5.48
CA GLY A 160 -1.39 -19.04 6.58
C GLY A 160 -2.25 -19.14 7.83
N PHE A 161 -1.87 -18.43 8.89
CA PHE A 161 -2.63 -18.39 10.13
C PHE A 161 -2.44 -17.09 10.89
N SER A 162 -3.37 -16.77 11.78
CA SER A 162 -3.34 -15.62 12.68
C SER A 162 -3.34 -16.09 14.13
N ILE A 163 -2.57 -15.42 14.99
CA ILE A 163 -2.60 -15.62 16.45
C ILE A 163 -3.13 -14.34 17.09
N THR A 164 -4.21 -14.46 17.84
CA THR A 164 -4.86 -13.34 18.53
C THR A 164 -4.69 -13.48 20.04
N SER A 165 -4.14 -12.46 20.69
CA SER A 165 -4.08 -12.32 22.15
C SER A 165 -4.69 -10.98 22.56
N GLY A 166 -5.88 -11.02 23.17
CA GLY A 166 -6.67 -9.82 23.42
C GLY A 166 -7.02 -9.10 22.10
N ASP A 167 -6.65 -7.82 22.01
CA ASP A 167 -6.83 -6.99 20.81
C ASP A 167 -5.66 -7.11 19.81
N TYR A 168 -4.59 -7.83 20.17
CA TYR A 168 -3.38 -7.95 19.37
C TYR A 168 -3.40 -9.17 18.48
N VAL A 169 -3.04 -9.00 17.21
CA VAL A 169 -3.03 -10.04 16.19
C VAL A 169 -1.64 -10.12 15.56
N VAL A 170 -1.08 -11.32 15.49
CA VAL A 170 0.12 -11.61 14.71
C VAL A 170 -0.27 -12.51 13.55
N GLN A 171 -0.10 -12.03 12.32
CA GLN A 171 -0.37 -12.76 11.10
C GLN A 171 0.91 -13.47 10.64
N VAL A 172 0.87 -14.78 10.50
CA VAL A 172 1.97 -15.58 9.96
C VAL A 172 1.66 -15.88 8.49
N LEU A 173 2.28 -15.10 7.60
CA LEU A 173 2.17 -15.20 6.15
C LEU A 173 3.07 -16.33 5.66
N ILE A 174 2.47 -17.41 5.19
CA ILE A 174 3.21 -18.59 4.73
C ILE A 174 3.51 -18.48 3.24
N THR A 175 4.75 -18.83 2.89
CA THR A 175 5.21 -18.91 1.50
C THR A 175 6.28 -19.97 1.33
N THR A 176 6.83 -20.09 0.12
CA THR A 176 7.88 -21.04 -0.24
C THR A 176 8.96 -20.37 -1.08
N THR A 177 9.99 -21.11 -1.44
CA THR A 177 11.04 -20.61 -2.34
C THR A 177 10.49 -20.28 -3.72
N PRO A 178 11.04 -19.28 -4.45
CA PRO A 178 10.57 -18.90 -5.78
C PRO A 178 10.53 -20.06 -6.79
N MET A 179 11.42 -21.05 -6.66
CA MET A 179 11.44 -22.24 -7.52
C MET A 179 10.18 -23.11 -7.38
N ASN A 180 9.59 -23.16 -6.18
CA ASN A 180 8.41 -23.98 -5.89
C ASN A 180 7.10 -23.31 -6.31
N LEU A 181 7.06 -21.98 -6.44
CA LEU A 181 5.83 -21.25 -6.78
C LEU A 181 5.16 -21.71 -8.08
N ASN A 182 5.96 -22.20 -9.05
CA ASN A 182 5.46 -22.69 -10.33
C ASN A 182 4.86 -24.11 -10.27
N ARG A 183 4.94 -24.77 -9.10
CA ARG A 183 4.49 -26.16 -8.88
C ARG A 183 3.32 -26.24 -7.87
N ILE A 184 2.66 -25.11 -7.61
CA ILE A 184 1.57 -25.04 -6.64
C ILE A 184 0.32 -25.72 -7.20
N ASN A 185 -0.24 -26.68 -6.45
CA ASN A 185 -1.56 -27.24 -6.66
C ASN A 185 -2.57 -26.53 -5.72
N PRO A 186 -3.62 -25.85 -6.24
CA PRO A 186 -4.63 -25.17 -5.43
C PRO A 186 -5.41 -26.06 -4.45
N ASP A 187 -5.53 -27.36 -4.73
CA ASP A 187 -6.31 -28.28 -3.88
C ASP A 187 -5.57 -28.69 -2.59
N ILE A 188 -4.24 -28.55 -2.59
CA ILE A 188 -3.37 -29.10 -1.54
C ILE A 188 -2.54 -28.00 -0.87
N HIS A 189 -2.18 -26.95 -1.59
CA HIS A 189 -1.28 -25.90 -1.10
C HIS A 189 -2.02 -24.59 -0.83
N ILE A 190 -1.37 -23.74 -0.02
CA ILE A 190 -1.84 -22.37 0.20
C ILE A 190 -1.98 -21.62 -1.12
N ASN A 191 -2.94 -20.69 -1.15
CA ASN A 191 -3.20 -19.80 -2.27
C ASN A 191 -1.91 -19.16 -2.83
N SER A 192 -1.72 -19.30 -4.15
CA SER A 192 -0.51 -18.82 -4.83
C SER A 192 -0.34 -17.31 -4.79
N ILE A 193 -1.44 -16.54 -4.77
CA ILE A 193 -1.42 -15.08 -4.66
C ILE A 193 -0.93 -14.70 -3.26
N ALA A 194 -1.45 -15.34 -2.22
CA ALA A 194 -1.00 -15.09 -0.84
C ALA A 194 0.49 -15.39 -0.66
N GLN A 195 0.97 -16.51 -1.21
CA GLN A 195 2.40 -16.87 -1.19
C GLN A 195 3.28 -15.82 -1.91
N LYS A 196 2.83 -15.30 -3.07
CA LYS A 196 3.54 -14.24 -3.80
C LYS A 196 3.57 -12.93 -3.02
N THR A 197 2.45 -12.53 -2.43
CA THR A 197 2.35 -11.33 -1.57
C THR A 197 3.26 -11.43 -0.35
N ALA A 198 3.31 -12.60 0.28
CA ALA A 198 4.20 -12.86 1.41
C ALA A 198 5.68 -12.71 1.02
N LEU A 199 6.10 -13.26 -0.13
CA LEU A 199 7.47 -13.06 -0.64
C LEU A 199 7.76 -11.61 -1.03
N ALA A 200 6.78 -10.90 -1.61
CA ALA A 200 6.92 -9.49 -1.94
C ALA A 200 7.15 -8.67 -0.67
N SER A 201 6.46 -8.98 0.43
CA SER A 201 6.64 -8.29 1.71
C SER A 201 8.07 -8.38 2.26
N ILE A 202 8.76 -9.51 2.05
CA ILE A 202 10.18 -9.67 2.39
C ILE A 202 11.06 -8.75 1.53
N ARG A 203 10.79 -8.64 0.22
CA ARG A 203 11.54 -7.74 -0.68
C ARG A 203 11.30 -6.27 -0.32
N HIS A 204 10.04 -5.89 -0.11
CA HIS A 204 9.64 -4.55 0.30
C HIS A 204 10.34 -4.14 1.60
N LEU A 205 10.39 -5.04 2.58
CA LEU A 205 11.10 -4.80 3.83
C LEU A 205 12.58 -4.54 3.60
N ARG A 206 13.28 -5.41 2.85
CA ARG A 206 14.71 -5.23 2.57
C ARG A 206 14.99 -3.89 1.91
N TRP A 207 14.20 -3.55 0.88
CA TRP A 207 14.32 -2.26 0.22
C TRP A 207 14.07 -1.10 1.19
N ALA A 208 13.06 -1.19 2.05
CA ALA A 208 12.72 -0.11 2.98
C ALA A 208 13.76 0.07 4.10
N GLU A 209 14.37 -1.02 4.59
CA GLU A 209 15.47 -0.96 5.56
C GLU A 209 16.73 -0.29 4.97
N GLU A 210 16.94 -0.39 3.67
CA GLU A 210 18.08 0.23 2.98
C GLU A 210 17.78 1.68 2.54
N ASN A 211 16.55 1.99 2.12
CA ASN A 211 16.23 3.23 1.41
C ASN A 211 15.28 4.17 2.19
N ALA A 212 14.36 3.64 3.00
CA ALA A 212 13.24 4.39 3.60
C ALA A 212 13.35 4.55 5.13
N THR A 213 14.58 4.69 5.65
CA THR A 213 14.84 4.77 7.10
C THR A 213 14.63 6.16 7.70
N HIS A 214 14.69 7.21 6.87
CA HIS A 214 14.63 8.60 7.31
C HIS A 214 13.32 8.93 8.06
N THR A 215 13.41 9.65 9.18
CA THR A 215 12.27 9.94 10.07
C THR A 215 11.13 10.64 9.33
N THR A 216 11.41 11.63 8.48
CA THR A 216 10.37 12.32 7.69
C THR A 216 9.58 11.35 6.80
N VAL A 217 10.24 10.34 6.21
CA VAL A 217 9.56 9.32 5.40
C VAL A 217 8.59 8.54 6.28
N LYS A 218 9.03 8.06 7.45
CA LYS A 218 8.18 7.29 8.37
C LYS A 218 7.01 8.10 8.94
N VAL A 219 7.21 9.38 9.21
CA VAL A 219 6.15 10.30 9.65
C VAL A 219 5.13 10.49 8.53
N LEU A 220 5.60 10.77 7.31
CA LEU A 220 4.73 10.94 6.15
C LEU A 220 3.94 9.67 5.84
N ILE A 221 4.56 8.49 5.88
CA ILE A 221 3.87 7.20 5.70
C ILE A 221 2.68 7.06 6.65
N ARG A 222 2.85 7.38 7.94
CA ARG A 222 1.75 7.29 8.91
C ARG A 222 0.60 8.22 8.55
N ILE A 223 0.90 9.47 8.20
CA ILE A 223 -0.11 10.46 7.81
C ILE A 223 -0.86 9.99 6.55
N LEU A 224 -0.16 9.43 5.57
CA LEU A 224 -0.77 8.90 4.35
C LEU A 224 -1.60 7.63 4.60
N LYS A 225 -1.16 6.75 5.50
CA LYS A 225 -1.95 5.57 5.92
C LYS A 225 -3.22 6.00 6.65
N ASP A 226 -3.18 7.09 7.41
CA ASP A 226 -4.37 7.67 8.04
C ASP A 226 -5.30 8.30 6.99
N PHE A 227 -4.76 9.02 6.00
CA PHE A 227 -5.56 9.51 4.88
C PHE A 227 -6.21 8.38 4.09
N ARG A 228 -5.52 7.27 3.86
CA ARG A 228 -6.09 6.08 3.24
C ARG A 228 -7.34 5.56 3.98
N ARG A 229 -7.41 5.73 5.31
CA ARG A 229 -8.58 5.34 6.11
C ARG A 229 -9.72 6.34 6.04
N ARG A 230 -9.40 7.63 5.87
CA ARG A 230 -10.37 8.73 5.95
C ARG A 230 -10.90 9.20 4.60
N PHE A 231 -10.14 8.97 3.52
CA PHE A 231 -10.48 9.47 2.20
C PHE A 231 -10.67 8.33 1.19
N ARG A 232 -11.87 8.22 0.60
CA ARG A 232 -12.30 7.19 -0.36
C ARG A 232 -11.30 7.03 -1.49
N GLY A 233 -10.93 8.12 -2.17
CA GLY A 233 -9.95 8.05 -3.26
C GLY A 233 -8.60 7.49 -2.80
N PHE A 234 -8.16 7.81 -1.58
CA PHE A 234 -6.86 7.32 -1.09
C PHE A 234 -6.93 5.86 -0.62
N SER A 235 -8.12 5.30 -0.39
CA SER A 235 -8.33 3.91 0.06
C SER A 235 -7.77 2.88 -0.95
N HIS A 236 -7.78 3.23 -2.24
CA HIS A 236 -7.28 2.42 -3.37
C HIS A 236 -5.76 2.29 -3.41
N MET A 237 -5.03 3.21 -2.77
CA MET A 237 -3.59 3.11 -2.69
C MET A 237 -3.20 1.97 -1.74
N ASN A 238 -2.59 0.92 -2.27
CA ASN A 238 -2.07 -0.16 -1.44
C ASN A 238 -0.93 0.35 -0.51
N SER A 239 -0.64 -0.39 0.57
CA SER A 239 0.34 0.07 1.56
C SER A 239 1.74 0.26 0.97
N TRP A 240 2.13 -0.54 -0.02
CA TRP A 240 3.45 -0.44 -0.63
C TRP A 240 3.59 0.81 -1.50
N LEU A 241 2.53 1.17 -2.24
CA LEU A 241 2.45 2.40 -3.00
C LEU A 241 2.60 3.62 -2.09
N ILE A 242 1.98 3.61 -0.90
CA ILE A 242 2.14 4.68 0.09
C ILE A 242 3.59 4.78 0.59
N ASP A 243 4.20 3.64 0.91
CA ASP A 243 5.59 3.60 1.40
C ASP A 243 6.56 4.16 0.34
N LEU A 244 6.42 3.73 -0.92
CA LEU A 244 7.22 4.25 -2.04
C LEU A 244 6.94 5.72 -2.35
N LEU A 245 5.68 6.15 -2.32
CA LEU A 245 5.31 7.54 -2.59
C LEU A 245 5.92 8.48 -1.56
N ALA A 246 5.84 8.12 -0.27
CA ALA A 246 6.46 8.90 0.80
C ALA A 246 7.98 8.99 0.65
N HIS A 247 8.65 7.87 0.34
CA HIS A 247 10.08 7.87 0.05
C HIS A 247 10.42 8.75 -1.17
N TYR A 248 9.74 8.55 -2.29
CA TYR A 248 9.94 9.31 -3.53
C TYR A 248 9.82 10.82 -3.27
N VAL A 249 8.74 11.22 -2.63
CA VAL A 249 8.45 12.63 -2.35
C VAL A 249 9.52 13.27 -1.47
N VAL A 250 10.04 12.56 -0.47
CA VAL A 250 11.06 13.11 0.45
C VAL A 250 12.45 13.10 -0.18
N MET A 251 12.82 12.03 -0.89
CA MET A 251 14.21 11.76 -1.26
C MET A 251 14.53 12.14 -2.72
N ASN A 252 13.56 12.05 -3.63
CA ASN A 252 13.79 12.36 -5.05
C ASN A 252 13.66 13.86 -5.31
N ASN A 253 14.69 14.66 -5.03
CA ASN A 253 14.68 16.09 -5.29
C ASN A 253 16.08 16.63 -5.67
N PRO A 254 16.18 17.80 -6.33
CA PRO A 254 17.46 18.32 -6.81
C PRO A 254 18.49 18.59 -5.70
N SER A 255 18.04 18.94 -4.49
CA SER A 255 18.92 19.23 -3.36
C SER A 255 19.65 17.99 -2.83
N ARG A 256 19.16 16.78 -3.17
CA ARG A 256 19.64 15.48 -2.65
C ARG A 256 19.64 15.40 -1.12
N GLN A 257 18.91 16.29 -0.46
CA GLN A 257 18.64 16.24 0.98
C GLN A 257 17.18 15.87 1.19
N PRO A 258 16.85 15.16 2.28
CA PRO A 258 15.46 14.86 2.61
C PRO A 258 14.64 16.15 2.73
N LEU A 259 13.51 16.23 2.02
CA LEU A 259 12.62 17.39 2.14
C LEU A 259 12.06 17.50 3.58
N PRO A 260 11.86 18.73 4.09
CA PRO A 260 11.09 18.94 5.31
C PRO A 260 9.66 18.40 5.20
N LEU A 261 9.06 17.99 6.33
CA LEU A 261 7.77 17.29 6.35
C LEU A 261 6.63 18.07 5.68
N ASN A 262 6.55 19.38 5.91
CA ASN A 262 5.55 20.27 5.30
C ASN A 262 5.70 20.37 3.78
N HIS A 263 6.94 20.47 3.27
CA HIS A 263 7.21 20.49 1.83
C HIS A 263 6.89 19.14 1.19
N ALA A 264 7.31 18.05 1.84
CA ALA A 264 7.02 16.69 1.40
C ALA A 264 5.51 16.45 1.32
N PHE A 265 4.77 16.77 2.38
CA PHE A 265 3.32 16.61 2.42
C PHE A 265 2.61 17.39 1.31
N ARG A 266 2.96 18.67 1.11
CA ARG A 266 2.43 19.49 0.02
C ARG A 266 2.73 18.85 -1.35
N ARG A 267 3.95 18.37 -1.55
CA ARG A 267 4.37 17.71 -2.79
C ARG A 267 3.56 16.43 -3.06
N VAL A 268 3.18 15.64 -2.05
CA VAL A 268 2.27 14.49 -2.24
C VAL A 268 0.99 14.94 -2.94
N LEU A 269 0.31 15.95 -2.39
CA LEU A 269 -0.97 16.41 -2.93
C LEU A 269 -0.82 17.01 -4.32
N HIS A 270 0.24 17.78 -4.58
CA HIS A 270 0.51 18.30 -5.94
C HIS A 270 0.76 17.19 -6.96
N LEU A 271 1.57 16.19 -6.63
CA LEU A 271 1.86 15.08 -7.54
C LEU A 271 0.58 14.30 -7.85
N LEU A 272 -0.17 13.90 -6.83
CA LEU A 272 -1.41 13.15 -7.04
C LEU A 272 -2.44 13.98 -7.81
N ALA A 273 -2.60 15.26 -7.49
CA ALA A 273 -3.53 16.17 -8.16
C ALA A 273 -3.18 16.46 -9.63
N SER A 274 -1.88 16.42 -9.98
CA SER A 274 -1.38 16.61 -11.35
C SER A 274 -1.42 15.32 -12.19
N GLY A 275 -1.97 14.23 -11.64
CA GLY A 275 -2.13 12.98 -12.37
C GLY A 275 -0.94 12.02 -12.27
N PHE A 276 -0.16 12.08 -11.19
CA PHE A 276 0.99 11.18 -11.00
C PHE A 276 0.65 9.69 -11.08
N LEU A 277 -0.58 9.31 -10.75
CA LEU A 277 -1.07 7.93 -10.82
C LEU A 277 -2.13 7.70 -11.91
N LEU A 278 -2.28 8.63 -12.86
CA LEU A 278 -3.19 8.50 -14.00
C LEU A 278 -2.57 7.68 -15.15
N PRO A 279 -3.38 7.24 -16.12
CA PRO A 279 -2.87 6.52 -17.29
C PRO A 279 -1.80 7.30 -18.03
N ASN A 280 -0.85 6.58 -18.61
CA ASN A 280 0.33 7.12 -19.30
C ASN A 280 1.37 7.87 -18.45
N SER A 281 1.08 8.12 -17.16
CA SER A 281 2.08 8.61 -16.22
C SER A 281 3.24 7.63 -16.05
N THR A 282 4.43 8.17 -15.81
CA THR A 282 5.59 7.39 -15.34
C THR A 282 5.32 6.75 -13.99
N GLY A 283 4.57 7.44 -13.12
CA GLY A 283 4.23 7.01 -11.77
C GLY A 283 5.42 6.50 -10.97
N LEU A 284 5.15 5.51 -10.11
CA LEU A 284 6.16 4.82 -9.30
C LEU A 284 6.41 3.43 -9.86
N ILE A 285 7.68 3.18 -10.21
CA ILE A 285 8.16 1.85 -10.59
C ILE A 285 8.47 1.08 -9.31
N ASP A 286 8.02 -0.16 -9.22
CA ASP A 286 8.33 -1.04 -8.09
C ASP A 286 9.82 -1.47 -8.14
N PRO A 287 10.66 -1.06 -7.17
CA PRO A 287 12.07 -1.44 -7.15
C PRO A 287 12.28 -2.90 -6.74
N CYS A 288 11.25 -3.59 -6.25
CA CYS A 288 11.32 -4.97 -5.76
C CYS A 288 10.88 -6.02 -6.79
N GLU A 289 10.36 -5.60 -7.93
CA GLU A 289 9.88 -6.48 -8.99
C GLU A 289 10.77 -6.41 -10.24
N GLN A 290 10.80 -7.49 -11.02
CA GLN A 290 11.51 -7.50 -12.29
C GLN A 290 10.69 -6.76 -13.36
N GLY A 291 11.39 -5.93 -14.15
CA GLY A 291 10.77 -5.08 -15.16
C GLY A 291 10.29 -3.74 -14.59
N ASN A 292 9.77 -2.88 -15.47
CA ASN A 292 9.31 -1.55 -15.08
C ASN A 292 7.83 -1.58 -14.66
N LEU A 293 7.50 -2.38 -13.64
CA LEU A 293 6.13 -2.46 -13.11
C LEU A 293 5.75 -1.13 -12.45
N ARG A 294 4.76 -0.44 -13.02
CA ARG A 294 4.21 0.79 -12.43
C ARG A 294 3.12 0.43 -11.43
N LEU A 295 3.27 0.81 -10.17
CA LEU A 295 2.35 0.39 -9.12
C LEU A 295 0.90 0.84 -9.33
N HIS A 296 0.68 2.02 -9.92
CA HIS A 296 -0.67 2.50 -10.20
C HIS A 296 -1.40 1.69 -11.27
N SER A 297 -0.68 0.91 -12.09
CA SER A 297 -1.31 0.02 -13.08
C SER A 297 -2.05 -1.16 -12.45
N LEU A 298 -1.88 -1.38 -11.15
CA LEU A 298 -2.65 -2.35 -10.37
C LEU A 298 -4.03 -1.82 -9.97
N MET A 299 -4.27 -0.51 -10.11
CA MET A 299 -5.57 0.13 -9.85
C MET A 299 -6.37 0.24 -11.16
N SER A 300 -7.69 0.14 -11.06
CA SER A 300 -8.59 0.42 -12.18
C SER A 300 -8.52 1.89 -12.60
N LEU A 301 -9.03 2.22 -13.79
CA LEU A 301 -9.06 3.61 -14.26
C LEU A 301 -9.93 4.50 -13.35
N THR A 302 -11.06 3.98 -12.88
CA THR A 302 -11.94 4.67 -11.93
C THR A 302 -11.22 4.93 -10.61
N GLU A 303 -10.50 3.94 -10.08
CA GLU A 303 -9.72 4.10 -8.85
C GLU A 303 -8.61 5.16 -9.00
N GLN A 304 -7.91 5.17 -10.14
CA GLN A 304 -6.90 6.18 -10.44
C GLN A 304 -7.49 7.59 -10.52
N ASP A 305 -8.67 7.73 -11.14
CA ASP A 305 -9.39 9.00 -11.24
C ASP A 305 -9.85 9.49 -9.86
N GLU A 306 -10.43 8.61 -9.04
CA GLU A 306 -10.84 8.94 -7.67
C GLU A 306 -9.66 9.42 -6.81
N VAL A 307 -8.50 8.77 -6.89
CA VAL A 307 -7.28 9.22 -6.19
C VAL A 307 -6.91 10.65 -6.62
N CYS A 308 -6.91 10.92 -7.92
CA CYS A 308 -6.56 12.21 -8.49
C CYS A 308 -7.55 13.30 -8.05
N CYS A 309 -8.85 13.05 -8.19
CA CYS A 309 -9.92 13.96 -7.82
C CYS A 309 -9.91 14.30 -6.32
N THR A 310 -9.75 13.29 -5.46
CA THR A 310 -9.57 13.50 -4.02
C THR A 310 -8.34 14.36 -3.75
N ALA A 311 -7.19 14.06 -4.36
CA ALA A 311 -5.98 14.87 -4.17
C ALA A 311 -6.15 16.33 -4.61
N GLN A 312 -6.87 16.58 -5.71
CA GLN A 312 -7.18 17.94 -6.19
C GLN A 312 -8.00 18.73 -5.16
N ILE A 313 -9.00 18.11 -4.52
CA ILE A 313 -9.79 18.76 -3.46
C ILE A 313 -8.94 19.06 -2.23
N LEU A 314 -8.21 18.05 -1.74
CA LEU A 314 -7.35 18.21 -0.56
C LEU A 314 -6.27 19.27 -0.79
N LEU A 315 -5.75 19.38 -2.02
CA LEU A 315 -4.81 20.42 -2.40
C LEU A 315 -5.42 21.82 -2.36
N ARG A 316 -6.66 22.01 -2.83
CA ARG A 316 -7.37 23.30 -2.71
C ARG A 316 -7.58 23.68 -1.25
N ILE A 317 -8.03 22.74 -0.42
CA ILE A 317 -8.17 22.93 1.04
C ILE A 317 -6.83 23.33 1.67
N LEU A 318 -5.74 22.66 1.29
CA LEU A 318 -4.39 22.99 1.75
C LEU A 318 -3.98 24.42 1.39
N ASN A 319 -4.28 24.85 0.15
CA ASN A 319 -3.92 26.18 -0.34
C ASN A 319 -4.71 27.31 0.31
N HIS A 320 -5.91 27.04 0.81
CA HIS A 320 -6.71 27.98 1.61
C HIS A 320 -6.42 27.90 3.13
N GLU A 321 -5.27 27.34 3.53
CA GLU A 321 -4.87 27.14 4.94
C GLU A 321 -5.90 26.32 5.77
N GLY A 322 -6.71 25.47 5.12
CA GLY A 322 -7.73 24.62 5.74
C GLY A 322 -7.17 23.42 6.50
N PHE A 323 -6.02 23.56 7.17
CA PHE A 323 -5.26 22.45 7.76
C PHE A 323 -6.08 21.64 8.75
N SER A 324 -6.91 22.29 9.57
CA SER A 324 -7.79 21.60 10.52
C SER A 324 -8.74 20.62 9.82
N LEU A 325 -9.32 21.01 8.68
CA LEU A 325 -10.24 20.15 7.92
C LEU A 325 -9.53 18.89 7.42
N LEU A 326 -8.30 19.03 6.92
CA LEU A 326 -7.50 17.89 6.44
C LEU A 326 -7.33 16.80 7.50
N PHE A 327 -7.15 17.16 8.77
CA PHE A 327 -6.83 16.20 9.84
C PHE A 327 -8.02 15.81 10.73
N THR A 328 -9.16 16.48 10.62
CA THR A 328 -10.36 16.22 11.44
C THR A 328 -11.48 15.55 10.67
N HIS A 329 -11.57 15.77 9.36
CA HIS A 329 -12.66 15.26 8.52
C HIS A 329 -12.31 13.95 7.81
N ASN A 330 -13.34 13.30 7.27
CA ASN A 330 -13.28 12.14 6.39
C ASN A 330 -14.34 12.28 5.28
N ASP A 331 -14.28 11.47 4.23
CA ASP A 331 -15.27 11.44 3.15
C ASP A 331 -15.79 10.01 2.85
N ILE A 332 -15.66 9.10 3.83
CA ILE A 332 -15.98 7.66 3.69
C ILE A 332 -17.45 7.44 3.32
N ASP A 333 -18.33 8.32 3.77
CA ASP A 333 -19.75 8.34 3.46
C ASP A 333 -20.16 9.67 2.80
N ASP A 334 -21.27 9.68 2.08
CA ASP A 334 -21.71 10.88 1.33
C ASP A 334 -22.09 12.04 2.26
N VAL A 335 -22.47 11.76 3.51
CA VAL A 335 -22.77 12.79 4.52
C VAL A 335 -21.49 13.46 4.99
N SER A 336 -20.46 12.67 5.33
CA SER A 336 -19.14 13.16 5.72
C SER A 336 -18.48 13.93 4.58
N LYS A 337 -18.60 13.42 3.34
CA LYS A 337 -18.19 14.13 2.12
C LYS A 337 -18.91 15.47 1.99
N GLY A 338 -20.23 15.50 2.19
CA GLY A 338 -21.04 16.72 2.15
C GLY A 338 -20.59 17.78 3.17
N ARG A 339 -20.33 17.35 4.42
CA ARG A 339 -19.84 18.23 5.50
C ARG A 339 -18.46 18.81 5.20
N LEU A 340 -17.52 17.96 4.75
CA LEU A 340 -16.20 18.41 4.33
C LEU A 340 -16.30 19.53 3.28
N MET A 341 -17.21 19.38 2.31
CA MET A 341 -17.41 20.38 1.26
C MET A 341 -18.06 21.66 1.77
N GLU A 342 -19.04 21.55 2.67
CA GLU A 342 -19.67 22.72 3.30
C GLU A 342 -18.64 23.55 4.05
N ASP A 343 -17.81 22.91 4.88
CA ASP A 343 -16.79 23.60 5.66
C ASP A 343 -15.63 24.09 4.79
N SER A 344 -15.28 23.38 3.73
CA SER A 344 -14.28 23.84 2.75
C SER A 344 -14.73 25.11 2.03
N ARG A 345 -16.02 25.23 1.67
CA ARG A 345 -16.56 26.45 1.04
C ARG A 345 -16.51 27.68 1.96
N LYS A 346 -16.51 27.48 3.28
CA LYS A 346 -16.36 28.58 4.26
C LYS A 346 -14.94 29.17 4.26
N LEU A 347 -13.96 28.48 3.67
CA LEU A 347 -12.57 28.96 3.60
C LEU A 347 -12.34 30.03 2.51
N THR A 348 -13.25 30.16 1.54
CA THR A 348 -13.09 31.05 0.39
C THR A 348 -13.96 32.29 0.53
N SER A 349 -13.37 33.48 0.41
CA SER A 349 -14.09 34.76 0.49
C SER A 349 -14.74 35.20 -0.82
N ASP A 350 -14.25 34.74 -1.98
CA ASP A 350 -14.76 35.11 -3.31
C ASP A 350 -14.61 33.93 -4.30
N HIS A 351 -15.73 33.54 -4.93
CA HIS A 351 -15.93 32.80 -6.21
C HIS A 351 -15.03 31.61 -6.62
N SER A 352 -14.17 31.08 -5.76
CA SER A 352 -13.47 29.81 -6.00
C SER A 352 -14.27 28.67 -5.37
N ASN A 353 -15.22 28.12 -6.14
CA ASN A 353 -15.98 26.98 -5.67
C ASN A 353 -15.03 25.77 -5.50
N ILE A 354 -14.71 25.44 -4.24
CA ILE A 354 -14.18 24.11 -3.92
C ILE A 354 -15.32 23.15 -4.16
N GLU A 355 -15.29 22.49 -5.31
CA GLU A 355 -16.26 21.49 -5.77
C GLU A 355 -15.52 20.24 -6.21
N TRP A 356 -16.12 19.09 -5.95
CA TRP A 356 -15.58 17.81 -6.42
C TRP A 356 -15.47 17.86 -7.94
N PRO A 357 -14.30 17.51 -8.50
CA PRO A 357 -14.19 17.36 -9.95
C PRO A 357 -15.21 16.33 -10.43
N GLU A 358 -15.78 16.56 -11.60
CA GLU A 358 -16.58 15.53 -12.26
C GLU A 358 -15.66 14.35 -12.60
N PRO A 359 -16.03 13.10 -12.26
CA PRO A 359 -15.27 11.93 -12.66
C PRO A 359 -15.09 11.89 -14.18
N VAL A 360 -13.87 11.56 -14.62
CA VAL A 360 -13.53 11.51 -16.05
C VAL A 360 -14.23 10.33 -16.74
N ALA A 361 -14.62 9.31 -15.98
CA ALA A 361 -15.39 8.17 -16.46
C ALA A 361 -16.57 7.89 -15.52
N MET A 362 -17.78 7.80 -16.05
CA MET A 362 -18.90 7.17 -15.34
C MET A 362 -18.86 5.65 -15.55
N ASP A 363 -19.28 4.86 -14.56
CA ASP A 363 -19.27 3.39 -14.63
C ASP A 363 -19.96 2.81 -15.89
N SER A 364 -20.89 3.56 -16.49
CA SER A 364 -21.58 3.20 -17.73
C SER A 364 -20.74 3.32 -19.02
N GLN A 365 -19.58 3.98 -18.98
CA GLN A 365 -18.73 4.26 -20.14
C GLN A 365 -17.48 3.36 -20.21
N ILE A 366 -17.24 2.54 -19.19
CA ILE A 366 -16.06 1.68 -19.09
C ILE A 366 -16.45 0.27 -19.53
N THR A 367 -15.96 -0.16 -20.69
CA THR A 367 -16.12 -1.56 -21.15
C THR A 367 -15.35 -2.52 -20.24
N GLU A 368 -15.71 -3.82 -20.20
CA GLU A 368 -15.03 -4.88 -19.42
C GLU A 368 -13.50 -4.93 -19.61
N ASN A 369 -12.97 -4.32 -20.68
CA ASN A 369 -11.54 -4.22 -20.98
C ASN A 369 -10.90 -2.88 -20.54
N GLY A 370 -11.56 -2.08 -19.71
CA GLY A 370 -11.04 -0.82 -19.18
C GLY A 370 -10.86 0.29 -20.22
N LYS A 371 -11.57 0.23 -21.36
CA LYS A 371 -11.57 1.31 -22.36
C LYS A 371 -12.84 2.15 -22.22
N MET A 372 -12.67 3.46 -22.17
CA MET A 372 -13.77 4.42 -22.27
C MET A 372 -14.34 4.43 -23.70
N GLU A 373 -15.65 4.32 -23.83
CA GLU A 373 -16.33 4.65 -25.08
C GLU A 373 -16.28 6.18 -25.27
N ILE A 374 -15.47 6.62 -26.23
CA ILE A 374 -15.45 8.01 -26.66
C ILE A 374 -16.64 8.18 -27.61
N GLY A 375 -17.69 8.87 -27.15
CA GLY A 375 -18.84 9.28 -27.95
C GLY A 375 -18.50 10.36 -28.97
#